data_AF-A0A354ZHP6-F1
#
_entry.id   AF-A0A354ZHP6-F1
#
_cell.length_a   1.000
_cell.length_b   1.000
_cell.length_c   1.000
_cell.angle_alpha   90.00
_cell.angle_beta   90.00
_cell.angle_gamma   90.00
#
_symmetry.space_group_name_H-M   'P 1'
#
loop_
_entity.id
_entity.type
_entity.pdbx_description
1 polymer ?
#
loop_
_entity_poly.entity_id
_entity_poly.type
_entity_poly.pdbx_seq_one_letter_code
_entity_poly.pdbx_strand_id
1 'polypeptide(L)'
;MEPGEAGGRLQVKVAAVVPAVLMGSGIGSADAASGDYDITTTDKAEIARLGLDKLRFGDIVALADCDNLYGRSYRRGAVSVGVVVHSDCLLAGHGPGVATVMTCASPVIEPVLDDGANIGKYLGIGRYR
;
A
#
# COMPACT_ATOMS: atom_id res chain seq x y z
N MET A 1 0.38 -0.70 14.86
CA MET A 1 -0.67 0.10 14.20
C MET A 1 -1.80 0.24 15.20
N GLU A 2 -2.20 1.47 15.54
CA GLU A 2 -3.34 1.76 16.40
C GLU A 2 -4.33 2.60 15.56
N PRO A 3 -5.30 1.97 14.89
CA PRO A 3 -6.25 2.69 14.06
C PRO A 3 -7.23 3.50 14.93
N GLY A 4 -7.59 4.69 14.46
CA GLY A 4 -8.59 5.55 15.09
C GLY A 4 -9.95 5.42 14.41
N GLU A 5 -10.98 6.00 15.02
CA GLU A 5 -12.31 6.12 14.40
C GLU A 5 -12.75 7.58 14.44
N ALA A 6 -13.17 8.11 13.29
CA ALA A 6 -13.71 9.46 13.18
C ALA A 6 -14.79 9.53 12.10
N GLY A 7 -15.98 10.05 12.46
CA GLY A 7 -17.06 10.26 11.50
C GLY A 7 -17.52 9.00 10.77
N GLY A 8 -17.51 7.84 11.45
CA GLY A 8 -17.88 6.54 10.87
C GLY A 8 -16.85 5.95 9.89
N ARG A 9 -15.61 6.47 9.90
CA ARG A 9 -14.49 5.95 9.11
C ARG A 9 -13.36 5.47 10.02
N LEU A 10 -12.67 4.43 9.57
CA LEU A 10 -11.50 3.87 10.22
C LEU A 10 -10.25 4.63 9.74
N GLN A 11 -9.63 5.38 10.63
CA GLN A 11 -8.41 6.13 10.34
C GLN A 11 -7.18 5.23 10.50
N VAL A 12 -6.46 5.02 9.40
CA VAL A 12 -5.29 4.13 9.36
C VAL A 12 -4.05 4.92 9.00
N LYS A 13 -3.04 4.88 9.88
CA LYS A 13 -1.75 5.55 9.67
C LYS A 13 -0.95 4.85 8.57
N VAL A 14 -0.55 5.60 7.55
CA VAL A 14 0.22 5.13 6.39
C VAL A 14 1.36 6.08 6.06
N ALA A 15 2.46 5.56 5.53
CA ALA A 15 3.60 6.34 5.06
C ALA A 15 3.31 7.01 3.72
N ALA A 16 2.49 6.39 2.87
CA ALA A 16 2.10 6.93 1.57
C ALA A 16 0.73 6.43 1.11
N VAL A 17 0.15 7.17 0.16
CA VAL A 17 -1.05 6.76 -0.60
C VAL A 17 -0.64 6.53 -2.06
N VAL A 18 -0.88 5.33 -2.56
CA VAL A 18 -0.51 4.88 -3.91
C VAL A 18 -1.77 4.81 -4.78
N PRO A 19 -1.85 5.57 -5.88
CA PRO A 19 -2.95 5.46 -6.83
C PRO A 19 -2.98 4.11 -7.55
N ALA A 20 -4.17 3.55 -7.81
CA ALA A 20 -4.33 2.27 -8.52
C ALA A 20 -3.61 2.21 -9.88
N VAL A 21 -3.47 3.34 -10.59
CA VAL A 21 -2.78 3.39 -11.90
C VAL A 21 -1.30 3.01 -11.79
N LEU A 22 -0.71 3.11 -10.59
CA LEU A 22 0.67 2.70 -10.34
C LEU A 22 0.76 1.23 -9.92
N MET A 23 -0.34 0.50 -9.73
CA MET A 23 -0.28 -0.92 -9.38
C MET A 23 -0.13 -1.79 -10.63
N GLY A 24 0.71 -2.83 -10.55
CA GLY A 24 1.08 -3.67 -11.69
C GLY A 24 1.09 -5.15 -11.38
N SER A 25 2.27 -5.77 -11.50
CA SER A 25 2.46 -7.22 -11.37
C SER A 25 1.81 -7.77 -10.12
N GLY A 26 1.08 -8.88 -10.26
CA GLY A 26 0.23 -9.46 -9.21
C GLY A 26 -1.26 -9.10 -9.29
N ILE A 27 -1.65 -8.10 -10.09
CA ILE A 27 -3.06 -7.88 -10.46
C ILE A 27 -3.62 -9.12 -11.18
N GLY A 28 -4.88 -9.48 -10.87
CA GLY A 28 -5.53 -10.66 -11.44
C GLY A 28 -5.25 -11.97 -10.70
N SER A 29 -4.43 -11.95 -9.63
CA SER A 29 -4.34 -13.08 -8.70
C SER A 29 -5.73 -13.43 -8.14
N ALA A 30 -6.02 -14.73 -8.01
CA ALA A 30 -7.30 -15.24 -7.53
C ALA A 30 -7.54 -14.96 -6.03
N ASP A 31 -6.46 -14.79 -5.27
CA ASP A 31 -6.51 -14.41 -3.86
C ASP A 31 -5.49 -13.32 -3.54
N ALA A 32 -5.82 -12.50 -2.53
CA ALA A 32 -4.98 -11.45 -1.98
C ALA A 32 -4.27 -11.89 -0.68
N ALA A 33 -4.59 -13.08 -0.16
CA ALA A 33 -4.04 -13.63 1.08
C ALA A 33 -2.65 -14.25 0.90
N SER A 34 -2.30 -14.61 -0.34
CA SER A 34 -0.97 -15.10 -0.71
C SER A 34 -0.25 -14.13 -1.66
N GLY A 35 1.07 -14.08 -1.51
CA GLY A 35 1.94 -13.19 -2.27
C GLY A 35 1.64 -11.70 -2.05
N ASP A 36 2.15 -10.89 -2.97
CA ASP A 36 2.06 -9.44 -3.00
C ASP A 36 1.79 -8.94 -4.42
N TYR A 37 1.73 -7.63 -4.59
CA TYR A 37 1.65 -7.01 -5.91
C TYR A 37 2.36 -5.66 -5.92
N ASP A 38 2.83 -5.28 -7.11
CA ASP A 38 3.89 -4.29 -7.25
C ASP A 38 3.35 -2.88 -7.46
N ILE A 39 3.98 -1.92 -6.82
CA ILE A 39 3.94 -0.51 -7.21
C ILE A 39 4.92 -0.34 -8.37
N THR A 40 4.41 -0.13 -9.58
CA THR A 40 5.24 0.10 -10.78
C THR A 40 5.97 1.42 -10.69
N THR A 41 7.26 1.42 -11.02
CA THR A 41 8.11 2.62 -10.84
C THR A 41 8.62 3.20 -12.17
N THR A 42 8.00 2.86 -13.29
CA THR A 42 8.44 3.31 -14.62
C THR A 42 8.34 4.83 -14.79
N ASP A 43 7.25 5.45 -14.32
CA ASP A 43 7.09 6.90 -14.33
C ASP A 43 7.81 7.53 -13.12
N LYS A 44 9.12 7.72 -13.25
CA LYS A 44 9.95 8.26 -12.17
C LYS A 44 9.53 9.68 -11.73
N ALA A 45 8.93 10.47 -12.62
CA ALA A 45 8.46 11.81 -12.27
C ALA A 45 7.24 11.74 -11.34
N GLU A 46 6.28 10.85 -11.64
CA GLU A 46 5.12 10.63 -10.79
C GLU A 46 5.50 9.99 -9.44
N ILE A 47 6.40 9.00 -9.46
CA ILE A 47 6.95 8.38 -8.24
C ILE A 47 7.57 9.44 -7.32
N ALA A 48 8.41 10.33 -7.85
CA ALA A 48 9.03 11.40 -7.08
C ALA A 48 7.99 12.45 -6.60
N ARG A 49 7.00 12.80 -7.44
CA ARG A 49 5.94 13.75 -7.09
C ARG A 49 5.10 13.25 -5.91
N LEU A 50 4.86 11.94 -5.85
CA LEU A 50 4.11 11.28 -4.78
C LEU A 50 4.98 10.89 -3.57
N GLY A 51 6.31 11.07 -3.66
CA GLY A 51 7.25 10.68 -2.61
C GLY A 51 7.43 9.17 -2.44
N LEU A 52 7.03 8.37 -3.45
CA LEU A 52 7.10 6.91 -3.40
C LEU A 52 8.54 6.40 -3.56
N ASP A 53 9.46 7.23 -4.04
CA ASP A 53 10.90 7.00 -4.07
C ASP A 53 11.54 6.92 -2.66
N LYS A 54 10.79 7.31 -1.62
CA LYS A 54 11.24 7.29 -0.22
C LYS A 54 10.69 6.11 0.59
N LEU A 55 9.92 5.23 -0.05
CA LEU A 55 9.37 4.05 0.62
C LEU A 55 10.47 3.15 1.18
N ARG A 56 10.21 2.59 2.35
CA ARG A 56 11.10 1.68 3.07
C ARG A 56 10.45 0.32 3.22
N PHE A 57 11.27 -0.71 3.38
CA PHE A 57 10.78 -2.01 3.82
C PHE A 57 9.96 -1.89 5.10
N GLY A 58 8.79 -2.52 5.10
CA GLY A 58 7.87 -2.51 6.23
C GLY A 58 6.99 -1.27 6.33
N ASP A 59 7.11 -0.29 5.43
CA ASP A 59 6.19 0.85 5.42
C ASP A 59 4.76 0.38 5.17
N ILE A 60 3.83 0.96 5.94
CA ILE A 60 2.41 0.78 5.70
C ILE A 60 1.99 1.75 4.61
N VAL A 61 1.33 1.27 3.57
CA VAL A 61 0.83 2.10 2.46
C VAL A 61 -0.67 1.88 2.27
N ALA A 62 -1.38 2.93 1.87
CA ALA A 62 -2.74 2.82 1.37
C ALA A 62 -2.72 2.77 -0.16
N LEU A 63 -3.53 1.91 -0.75
CA LEU A 63 -3.68 1.69 -2.18
C LEU A 63 -5.07 2.18 -2.56
N ALA A 64 -5.13 3.36 -3.17
CA ALA A 64 -6.37 4.04 -3.51
C ALA A 64 -6.99 3.43 -4.77
N ASP A 65 -8.30 3.19 -4.72
CA ASP A 65 -9.10 2.53 -5.76
C ASP A 65 -8.68 1.07 -6.03
N CYS A 66 -8.08 0.39 -5.04
CA CYS A 66 -7.72 -1.02 -5.09
C CYS A 66 -8.64 -1.86 -4.20
N ASP A 67 -9.38 -2.79 -4.79
CA ASP A 67 -10.16 -3.81 -4.07
C ASP A 67 -9.42 -5.14 -4.06
N ASN A 68 -9.07 -5.57 -2.85
CA ASN A 68 -8.39 -6.83 -2.56
C ASN A 68 -9.25 -7.78 -1.69
N LEU A 69 -10.60 -7.66 -1.71
CA LEU A 69 -11.50 -8.52 -0.91
C LEU A 69 -11.31 -10.02 -1.18
N TYR A 70 -11.07 -10.37 -2.44
CA TYR A 70 -10.80 -11.74 -2.88
C TYR A 70 -9.53 -11.74 -3.71
N GLY A 71 -9.66 -11.45 -5.01
CA GLY A 71 -8.54 -11.15 -5.89
C GLY A 71 -8.23 -9.66 -5.95
N ARG A 72 -7.18 -9.30 -6.67
CA ARG A 72 -6.69 -7.92 -6.78
C ARG A 72 -7.24 -7.26 -8.03
N SER A 73 -8.00 -6.18 -7.83
CA SER A 73 -8.64 -5.45 -8.93
C SER A 73 -8.78 -3.96 -8.64
N TYR A 74 -8.97 -3.17 -9.69
CA TYR A 74 -9.38 -1.79 -9.56
C TYR A 74 -10.88 -1.71 -9.24
N ARG A 75 -11.22 -0.92 -8.22
CA ARG A 75 -12.60 -0.50 -7.94
C ARG A 75 -12.56 0.91 -7.35
N ARG A 76 -13.18 1.86 -8.05
CA ARG A 76 -13.29 3.24 -7.59
C ARG A 76 -13.90 3.30 -6.18
N GLY A 77 -13.26 4.03 -5.27
CA GLY A 77 -13.66 4.20 -3.88
C GLY A 77 -13.26 3.06 -2.96
N ALA A 78 -12.73 1.95 -3.47
CA ALA A 78 -12.13 0.92 -2.63
C ALA A 78 -10.79 1.41 -2.08
N VAL A 79 -10.42 0.93 -0.90
CA VAL A 79 -9.13 1.23 -0.28
C VAL A 79 -8.57 -0.07 0.29
N SER A 80 -7.36 -0.40 -0.13
CA SER A 80 -6.57 -1.47 0.46
C SER A 80 -5.40 -0.88 1.24
N VAL A 81 -4.98 -1.54 2.31
CA VAL A 81 -3.79 -1.18 3.09
C VAL A 81 -2.86 -2.39 3.09
N GLY A 82 -1.58 -2.12 2.90
CA GLY A 82 -0.57 -3.16 2.84
C GLY A 82 0.77 -2.73 3.39
N VAL A 83 1.70 -3.69 3.41
CA VAL A 83 3.07 -3.53 3.88
C VAL A 83 4.01 -3.67 2.69
N VAL A 84 4.99 -2.78 2.56
CA VAL A 84 6.07 -2.93 1.57
C VAL A 84 6.97 -4.10 1.97
N VAL A 85 7.07 -5.14 1.13
CA VAL A 85 7.75 -6.41 1.46
C VAL A 85 9.01 -6.70 0.63
N HIS A 86 9.16 -6.10 -0.56
CA HIS A 86 10.40 -6.20 -1.33
C HIS A 86 10.79 -4.88 -2.01
N SER A 87 12.03 -4.81 -2.54
CA SER A 87 12.61 -3.62 -3.15
C SER A 87 12.08 -3.35 -4.55
N ASP A 88 12.51 -2.23 -5.14
CA ASP A 88 12.28 -1.91 -6.55
C ASP A 88 12.78 -3.01 -7.50
N CYS A 89 12.22 -3.05 -8.70
CA CYS A 89 12.48 -4.04 -9.73
C CYS A 89 12.63 -3.35 -11.09
N LEU A 90 13.58 -3.80 -11.91
CA LEU A 90 13.85 -3.21 -13.22
C LEU A 90 12.91 -3.73 -14.33
N LEU A 91 12.08 -4.73 -14.03
CA LEU A 91 11.15 -5.32 -15.00
C LEU A 91 9.94 -4.41 -15.21
N ALA A 92 9.50 -4.28 -16.46
CA ALA A 92 8.33 -3.48 -16.78
C ALA A 92 7.09 -4.02 -16.04
N GLY A 93 6.34 -3.11 -15.41
CA GLY A 93 5.17 -3.47 -14.61
C GLY A 93 5.49 -3.99 -13.20
N HIS A 94 6.76 -3.94 -12.78
CA HIS A 94 7.20 -4.30 -11.44
C HIS A 94 7.77 -3.11 -10.66
N GLY A 95 8.01 -3.32 -9.37
CA GLY A 95 8.63 -2.37 -8.44
C GLY A 95 8.49 -2.86 -6.99
N PRO A 96 8.44 -1.98 -5.96
CA PRO A 96 8.25 -2.43 -4.58
C PRO A 96 6.94 -3.19 -4.39
N GLY A 97 7.03 -4.40 -3.85
CA GLY A 97 5.88 -5.28 -3.62
C GLY A 97 5.13 -4.92 -2.34
N VAL A 98 3.81 -5.02 -2.38
CA VAL A 98 2.90 -4.72 -1.26
C VAL A 98 2.04 -5.93 -0.88
N ALA A 99 2.24 -6.43 0.33
CA ALA A 99 1.39 -7.48 0.91
C ALA A 99 0.16 -6.85 1.58
N THR A 100 -1.04 -7.29 1.20
CA THR A 100 -2.30 -6.71 1.72
C THR A 100 -2.58 -7.19 3.14
N VAL A 101 -2.99 -6.28 4.02
CA VAL A 101 -3.39 -6.59 5.41
C VAL A 101 -4.81 -6.17 5.74
N MET A 102 -5.38 -5.23 4.99
CA MET A 102 -6.75 -4.73 5.18
C MET A 102 -7.29 -4.23 3.85
N THR A 103 -8.59 -4.38 3.61
CA THR A 103 -9.25 -3.89 2.40
C THR A 103 -10.71 -3.56 2.71
N CYS A 104 -11.26 -2.57 2.00
CA CYS A 104 -12.69 -2.37 1.93
C CYS A 104 -13.09 -1.95 0.53
N ALA A 105 -14.21 -2.51 0.05
CA ALA A 105 -14.81 -2.12 -1.23
C ALA A 105 -15.46 -0.73 -1.22
N SER A 106 -15.62 -0.13 -0.05
CA SER A 106 -16.20 1.21 0.14
C SER A 106 -15.17 2.14 0.82
N PRO A 107 -15.33 3.48 0.69
CA PRO A 107 -14.37 4.46 1.17
C PRO A 107 -14.50 4.71 2.68
N VAL A 108 -14.54 3.66 3.48
CA VAL A 108 -14.64 3.72 4.96
C VAL A 108 -13.30 3.65 5.66
N ILE A 109 -12.23 3.26 4.95
CA ILE A 109 -10.85 3.37 5.43
C ILE A 109 -10.32 4.74 5.00
N GLU A 110 -9.91 5.55 5.97
CA GLU A 110 -9.33 6.87 5.77
C GLU A 110 -7.82 6.82 6.05
N PRO A 111 -6.96 6.89 5.01
CA PRO A 111 -5.51 6.94 5.21
C PRO A 111 -5.09 8.26 5.86
N VAL A 112 -4.27 8.18 6.91
CA VAL A 112 -3.67 9.34 7.59
C VAL A 112 -2.16 9.26 7.42
N LEU A 113 -1.54 10.26 6.81
CA LEU A 113 -0.09 10.27 6.58
C LEU A 113 0.67 10.35 7.91
N ASP A 114 1.63 9.45 8.11
CA ASP A 114 2.53 9.37 9.25
C ASP A 114 3.86 8.75 8.81
N ASP A 115 4.95 9.53 8.83
CA ASP A 115 6.31 9.09 8.48
C ASP A 115 6.80 7.92 9.37
N GLY A 116 6.18 7.73 10.54
CA GLY A 116 6.45 6.63 11.45
C GLY A 116 5.66 5.36 11.16
N ALA A 117 4.82 5.33 10.11
CA ALA A 117 3.99 4.17 9.80
C ALA A 117 4.79 3.02 9.17
N ASN A 118 5.47 2.27 10.02
CA ASN A 118 6.33 1.14 9.63
C ASN A 118 6.19 -0.02 10.63
N ILE A 119 6.07 -1.25 10.15
CA ILE A 119 5.92 -2.43 11.03
C ILE A 119 7.13 -2.66 11.93
N GLY A 120 8.34 -2.31 11.50
CA GLY A 120 9.54 -2.40 12.31
C GLY A 120 9.43 -1.53 13.56
N LYS A 121 8.90 -0.32 13.40
CA LYS A 121 8.62 0.59 14.53
C LYS A 121 7.56 0.03 15.46
N TYR A 122 6.46 -0.47 14.91
CA TYR A 122 5.35 -0.99 15.71
C TYR A 122 5.71 -2.26 16.49
N LEU A 123 6.54 -3.12 15.91
CA LEU A 123 6.94 -4.40 16.51
C LEU A 123 8.27 -4.31 17.28
N GLY A 124 8.97 -3.18 17.22
CA GLY A 124 10.28 -3.03 17.86
C GLY A 124 11.39 -3.86 17.19
N ILE A 125 11.29 -4.14 15.89
CA ILE A 125 12.22 -5.01 15.14
C ILE A 125 12.92 -4.26 13.99
N GLY A 126 14.13 -4.67 13.64
CA GLY A 126 14.86 -4.14 12.48
C GLY A 126 15.44 -2.72 12.66
N ARG A 127 15.78 -2.07 11.54
CA ARG A 127 16.29 -0.69 11.48
C ARG A 127 15.24 0.21 10.84
N TYR A 128 14.55 1.00 11.65
CA TYR A 128 13.47 1.93 11.25
C TYR A 128 13.68 3.34 11.82
N ARG A 129 14.88 3.59 12.37
CA ARG A 129 15.30 4.89 12.89
C ARG A 129 15.82 5.76 11.76
#